data_AF-A0A3C0G3A3-F1
#
_entry.id   AF-A0A3C0G3A3-F1
#
_cell.length_a   1.000
_cell.length_b   1.000
_cell.length_c   1.000
_cell.angle_alpha   90.00
_cell.angle_beta   90.00
_cell.angle_gamma   90.00
#
_symmetry.space_group_name_H-M   'P 1'
#
loop_
_entity.id
_entity.type
_entity.pdbx_description
1 polymer ?
#
loop_
_entity_poly.entity_id
_entity_poly.type
_entity_poly.pdbx_seq_one_letter_code
_entity_poly.pdbx_strand_id
1 'polypeptide(L)'
;NNYDTQQGNDEMYSLNNGIKPYWSKLLTNFDNLGITGLTARQKDIDWLLSENGVTYNVYNDPQGMHRPWNLNVVPFMLHQNEWAEVEAGLKQRA
;
A
#
# COMPACT_ATOMS: atom_id res chain seq x y z
N ASN A 1 -18.27 -2.89 13.97
CA ASN A 1 -17.76 -2.26 12.72
C ASN A 1 -18.02 -0.76 12.77
N ASN A 2 -17.13 0.01 13.41
CA ASN A 2 -17.11 1.47 13.32
C ASN A 2 -15.71 1.87 12.87
N TYR A 3 -15.49 1.90 11.56
CA TYR A 3 -14.33 2.59 11.00
C TYR A 3 -14.65 4.08 11.03
N ASP A 4 -13.91 4.84 11.83
CA ASP A 4 -14.14 6.27 12.01
C ASP A 4 -13.17 7.07 11.12
N THR A 5 -13.74 7.74 10.11
CA THR A 5 -13.02 8.61 9.17
C THR A 5 -12.97 10.05 9.68
N GLN A 6 -13.56 10.36 10.85
CA GLN A 6 -13.64 11.72 11.37
C GLN A 6 -12.31 12.22 11.95
N GLN A 7 -11.33 11.33 12.14
CA GLN A 7 -9.98 11.68 12.63
C GLN A 7 -8.93 11.53 11.51
N GLY A 8 -9.04 12.34 10.45
CA GLY A 8 -7.99 12.49 9.43
C GLY A 8 -8.50 12.44 7.99
N ASN A 9 -7.59 12.66 7.03
CA ASN A 9 -7.88 12.43 5.62
C ASN A 9 -7.63 10.95 5.32
N ASP A 10 -8.70 10.19 5.10
CA ASP A 10 -8.62 8.81 4.64
C ASP A 10 -8.38 8.78 3.12
N GLU A 11 -7.54 7.88 2.63
CA GLU A 11 -7.22 7.83 1.21
C GLU A 11 -8.34 7.22 0.36
N MET A 12 -9.14 6.31 0.94
CA MET A 12 -10.25 5.62 0.28
C MET A 12 -11.60 6.27 0.53
N TYR A 13 -11.86 6.71 1.76
CA TYR A 13 -13.11 7.34 2.17
C TYR A 13 -13.04 8.87 2.04
N SER A 14 -14.15 9.45 1.60
CA SER A 14 -14.38 10.89 1.65
C SER A 14 -14.93 11.29 3.02
N LEU A 15 -14.94 12.60 3.30
CA LEU A 15 -15.48 13.18 4.53
C LEU A 15 -16.96 12.84 4.79
N ASN A 16 -17.70 12.45 3.75
CA ASN A 16 -19.11 12.04 3.84
C ASN A 16 -19.28 10.52 4.00
N ASN A 17 -18.22 9.78 4.36
CA ASN A 17 -18.19 8.31 4.44
C ASN A 17 -18.47 7.58 3.12
N GLY A 18 -18.44 8.29 1.99
CA GLY A 18 -18.51 7.69 0.66
C GLY A 18 -17.14 7.30 0.15
N ILE A 19 -17.03 6.21 -0.61
CA ILE A 19 -15.77 5.81 -1.27
C ILE A 19 -15.43 6.83 -2.36
N LYS A 20 -14.17 7.29 -2.39
CA LYS A 20 -13.70 8.23 -3.42
C LYS A 20 -13.75 7.56 -4.81
N PRO A 21 -14.24 8.22 -5.86
CA PRO A 21 -14.54 7.57 -7.15
C PRO A 21 -13.37 6.82 -7.79
N TYR A 22 -12.14 7.30 -7.62
CA TYR A 22 -10.95 6.68 -8.22
C TYR A 22 -10.57 5.33 -7.59
N TRP A 23 -11.12 4.98 -6.42
CA TRP A 23 -10.98 3.64 -5.83
C TRP A 23 -11.90 2.59 -6.43
N SER A 24 -12.99 3.00 -7.09
CA SER A 24 -14.03 2.09 -7.59
C SER A 24 -13.49 0.94 -8.43
N LYS A 25 -12.62 1.25 -9.42
CA LYS A 25 -12.02 0.24 -10.30
C LYS A 25 -11.18 -0.78 -9.55
N LEU A 26 -10.38 -0.32 -8.58
CA LEU A 26 -9.53 -1.21 -7.78
C LEU A 26 -10.40 -2.12 -6.90
N LEU A 27 -11.41 -1.56 -6.24
CA LEU A 27 -12.32 -2.32 -5.39
C LEU A 27 -13.14 -3.34 -6.19
N THR A 28 -13.64 -2.99 -7.37
CA THR A 28 -14.30 -3.96 -8.26
C THR A 28 -13.36 -5.12 -8.64
N ASN A 29 -12.07 -4.84 -8.87
CA ASN A 29 -11.10 -5.90 -9.13
C ASN A 29 -10.84 -6.77 -7.90
N PHE A 30 -10.82 -6.18 -6.70
CA PHE A 30 -10.71 -6.94 -5.45
C PHE A 30 -11.93 -7.81 -5.18
N ASP A 31 -13.13 -7.30 -5.46
CA ASP A 31 -14.38 -8.05 -5.33
C ASP A 31 -14.39 -9.26 -6.28
N ASN A 32 -14.01 -9.04 -7.54
CA ASN A 32 -13.88 -10.11 -8.54
C ASN A 32 -12.83 -11.16 -8.15
N LEU A 33 -11.77 -10.72 -7.48
CA LEU A 33 -10.68 -11.59 -7.09
C LEU A 33 -10.98 -12.41 -5.83
N GLY A 34 -11.75 -11.81 -4.91
CA GLY A 34 -12.09 -12.37 -3.62
C GLY A 34 -10.89 -12.59 -2.70
N ILE A 35 -11.20 -13.07 -1.49
CA ILE A 35 -10.21 -13.28 -0.43
C ILE A 35 -9.12 -14.28 -0.82
N THR A 36 -9.48 -15.36 -1.52
CA THR A 36 -8.56 -16.39 -1.96
C THR A 36 -7.52 -15.83 -2.92
N GLY A 37 -7.95 -15.02 -3.89
CA GLY A 37 -7.05 -14.45 -4.87
C GLY A 37 -6.17 -13.32 -4.31
N LEU A 38 -6.66 -12.55 -3.34
CA LEU A 38 -5.85 -11.58 -2.60
C LEU A 38 -4.79 -12.27 -1.73
N THR A 39 -5.17 -13.35 -1.05
CA THR A 39 -4.24 -14.15 -0.23
C THR A 39 -3.16 -14.80 -1.09
N ALA A 40 -3.52 -15.29 -2.29
CA ALA A 40 -2.55 -15.82 -3.25
C ALA A 40 -1.54 -14.73 -3.68
N ARG A 41 -2.01 -13.54 -4.05
CA ARG A 41 -1.12 -12.42 -4.41
C ARG A 41 -0.22 -11.97 -3.26
N GLN A 42 -0.71 -11.98 -2.02
CA GLN A 42 0.14 -11.67 -0.87
C GLN A 42 1.29 -12.69 -0.75
N LYS A 43 1.00 -13.98 -0.92
CA LYS A 43 2.05 -15.02 -0.94
C LYS A 43 3.04 -14.83 -2.09
N ASP A 44 2.55 -14.45 -3.27
CA ASP A 44 3.42 -14.18 -4.42
C ASP A 44 4.34 -12.97 -4.15
N ILE A 45 3.82 -11.91 -3.52
CA ILE A 45 4.61 -10.74 -3.08
C ILE A 45 5.70 -11.17 -2.09
N ASP A 46 5.32 -11.95 -1.07
CA ASP A 46 6.26 -12.42 -0.05
C ASP A 46 7.38 -13.28 -0.68
N TRP A 47 7.02 -14.16 -1.61
CA TRP A 47 7.97 -14.98 -2.36
C TRP A 47 8.90 -14.13 -3.23
N LEU A 48 8.37 -13.18 -4.00
CA LEU A 48 9.16 -12.28 -4.84
C LEU A 48 10.15 -11.44 -4.02
N LEU A 49 9.75 -10.95 -2.85
CA LEU A 49 10.64 -10.19 -1.97
C LEU A 49 11.80 -11.06 -1.45
N SER A 50 11.50 -12.31 -1.09
CA SER A 50 12.52 -13.28 -0.69
C SER A 50 13.47 -13.65 -1.84
N GLU A 51 12.92 -13.96 -3.02
CA GLU A 51 13.67 -14.37 -4.21
C GLU A 51 14.64 -13.27 -4.68
N ASN A 52 14.20 -12.00 -4.62
CA ASN A 52 15.01 -10.84 -5.02
C ASN A 52 15.92 -10.30 -3.90
N GLY A 53 15.95 -10.95 -2.73
CA GLY A 53 16.76 -10.51 -1.59
C GLY A 53 16.39 -9.13 -1.03
N VAL A 54 15.14 -8.67 -1.24
CA VAL A 54 14.66 -7.37 -0.77
C VAL A 54 14.44 -7.42 0.73
N THR A 55 15.41 -6.86 1.47
CA THR A 55 15.46 -6.96 2.93
C THR A 55 15.74 -5.60 3.58
N TYR A 56 15.38 -5.47 4.85
CA TYR A 56 15.83 -4.35 5.69
C TYR A 56 16.83 -4.84 6.73
N ASN A 57 17.75 -3.96 7.11
CA ASN A 57 18.72 -4.23 8.16
C ASN A 57 18.06 -4.06 9.53
N VAL A 58 18.10 -5.12 10.33
CA VAL A 58 17.72 -5.03 11.75
C VAL A 58 18.97 -4.70 12.55
N TYR A 59 19.16 -3.43 12.87
CA TYR A 59 20.20 -3.04 13.82
C TYR A 59 19.75 -3.51 15.22
N ASN A 60 20.61 -4.29 15.91
CA ASN A 60 20.38 -5.00 17.19
C ASN A 60 19.80 -6.43 17.14
N ASP A 61 19.76 -7.11 15.99
CA ASP A 61 19.57 -8.58 16.00
C ASP A 61 20.93 -9.28 16.21
N PRO A 62 21.14 -10.04 17.32
CA PRO A 62 22.41 -10.73 17.59
C PRO A 62 22.81 -11.73 16.50
N GLN A 63 21.87 -12.19 15.66
CA GLN A 63 22.14 -13.12 14.56
C GLN A 63 22.42 -12.41 13.23
N GLY A 64 22.33 -11.08 13.16
CA GLY A 64 22.58 -10.32 11.93
C GLY A 64 21.64 -10.67 10.78
N MET A 65 20.46 -11.23 11.08
CA MET A 65 19.58 -11.75 10.04
C MET A 65 18.84 -10.63 9.31
N HIS A 66 19.03 -10.59 7.99
CA HIS A 66 18.24 -9.76 7.09
C HIS A 66 16.77 -10.24 7.10
N ARG A 67 15.82 -9.32 7.34
CA ARG A 67 14.39 -9.64 7.29
C ARG A 67 13.81 -9.20 5.94
N PRO A 68 13.02 -10.05 5.26
CA PRO A 68 12.29 -9.65 4.07
C PRO A 68 11.45 -8.40 4.36
N TRP A 69 11.37 -7.51 3.38
CA TRP A 69 10.37 -6.44 3.42
C TRP A 69 8.97 -7.03 3.53
N ASN A 70 8.08 -6.30 4.21
CA ASN A 70 6.67 -6.66 4.28
C ASN A 70 5.87 -5.65 3.46
N LEU A 71 5.45 -6.05 2.27
CA LEU A 71 4.60 -5.25 1.40
C LEU A 71 3.17 -5.75 1.47
N ASN A 72 2.21 -4.82 1.43
CA ASN A 72 0.79 -5.16 1.42
C ASN A 72 0.29 -5.35 -0.02
N VAL A 73 -0.59 -6.34 -0.23
CA VAL A 73 -1.27 -6.58 -1.50
C VAL A 73 -2.19 -5.42 -1.95
N VAL A 74 -2.66 -4.60 -1.01
CA VAL A 74 -3.44 -3.40 -1.29
C VAL A 74 -2.49 -2.24 -1.61
N PRO A 75 -2.52 -1.69 -2.84
CA PRO A 75 -1.67 -0.59 -3.21
C PRO A 75 -2.14 0.72 -2.57
N PHE A 76 -1.19 1.63 -2.36
CA PHE A 76 -1.48 3.01 -2.00
C PHE A 76 -1.76 3.81 -3.28
N MET A 77 -3.01 4.24 -3.46
CA MET A 77 -3.45 4.97 -4.65
C MET A 77 -3.19 6.47 -4.48
N LEU A 78 -2.44 7.05 -5.42
CA LEU A 78 -2.23 8.50 -5.53
C LEU A 78 -2.75 9.00 -6.87
N HIS A 79 -3.45 10.13 -6.86
CA HIS A 79 -3.88 10.73 -8.11
C HIS A 79 -2.68 11.32 -8.86
N GLN A 80 -2.68 11.25 -10.19
CA GLN A 80 -1.55 11.72 -11.00
C GLN A 80 -1.21 13.20 -10.72
N ASN A 81 -2.22 14.04 -10.53
CA ASN A 81 -2.01 15.46 -10.24
C ASN A 81 -1.37 15.68 -8.86
N GLU A 82 -1.73 14.86 -7.86
CA GLU A 82 -1.11 14.91 -6.53
C GLU A 82 0.37 14.50 -6.61
N TRP A 83 0.67 13.44 -7.38
CA TRP A 83 2.04 13.03 -7.61
C TRP A 83 2.87 14.11 -8.32
N ALA A 84 2.31 14.80 -9.31
CA ALA A 84 3.00 15.87 -10.02
C ALA A 84 3.40 17.03 -9.08
N GLU A 85 2.54 17.37 -8.12
CA GLU A 85 2.83 18.39 -7.10
C GLU A 85 3.94 17.92 -6.13
N VAL A 86 3.85 16.68 -5.64
CA VAL A 86 4.88 16.07 -4.79
C VAL A 86 6.22 16.03 -5.51
N GLU A 87 6.25 15.61 -6.77
CA GLU A 87 7.45 15.52 -7.59
C GLU A 87 8.12 16.90 -7.77
N ALA A 88 7.33 17.93 -8.07
CA ALA A 88 7.83 19.30 -8.18
C ALA A 88 8.44 19.79 -6.85
N GLY A 89 7.76 19.52 -5.73
CA GLY A 89 8.25 19.86 -4.39
C GLY A 89 9.51 19.10 -3.98
N LEU A 90 9.68 17.85 -4.42
CA LEU A 90 10.92 17.08 -4.21
C LEU A 90 12.08 17.67 -5.02
N LYS A 91 11.87 18.01 -6.29
CA LYS A 91 12.88 18.65 -7.16
C LYS A 91 13.38 19.98 -6.61
N GLN A 92 12.52 20.75 -5.95
CA GLN A 92 12.90 22.02 -5.32
C GLN A 92 13.83 21.85 -4.10
N ARG A 93 13.76 20.70 -3.41
CA ARG A 93 14.48 20.43 -2.15
C ARG A 93 15.72 19.55 -2.30
N ALA A 94 15.95 18.99 -3.49
CA ALA A 94 17.10 18.14 -3.80
C ALA A 94 18.39 18.96 -3.98
#